data_AF-A0AAN8YX55-F1
#
_entry.id   AF-A0AAN8YX55-F1
#
_cell.length_a   1.000
_cell.length_b   1.000
_cell.length_c   1.000
_cell.angle_alpha   90.00
_cell.angle_beta   90.00
_cell.angle_gamma   90.00
#
_symmetry.space_group_name_H-M   'P 1'
#
loop_
_entity.id
_entity.type
_entity.pdbx_description
1 polymer ?
#
loop_
_entity_poly.entity_id
_entity_poly.type
_entity_poly.pdbx_seq_one_letter_code
_entity_poly.pdbx_strand_id
1 'polypeptide(L)'
;MYKNQLQTYTQKKNITLPTYYCERNGPIHASRFKARVVVDGKTFEATEYCNSIKEAEHAAAKVALKSLALDGIKEDDLGLYKNLVQELAQKEGFNLPEYNTSTTGKSHMPVFVSTVKVNGEIYHGPQSKTKKQAEMGAAKVAYNCLKE
;
A
#
# COMPACT_ATOMS: atom_id res chain seq x y z
N MET A 1 11.14 5.49 -18.80
CA MET A 1 10.71 6.20 -17.59
C MET A 1 10.57 5.30 -16.37
N TYR A 2 9.90 4.13 -16.43
CA TYR A 2 9.66 3.29 -15.22
C TYR A 2 10.90 2.84 -14.44
N LYS A 3 12.04 2.50 -15.09
CA LYS A 3 13.27 2.15 -14.35
C LYS A 3 13.75 3.28 -13.43
N ASN A 4 13.72 4.53 -13.91
CA ASN A 4 14.14 5.71 -13.16
C ASN A 4 13.12 6.05 -12.04
N GLN A 5 11.82 5.93 -12.33
CA GLN A 5 10.77 6.09 -11.32
C GLN A 5 10.91 5.06 -10.19
N LEU A 6 11.16 3.80 -10.51
CA LEU A 6 11.37 2.74 -9.51
C LEU A 6 12.63 3.00 -8.68
N GLN A 7 13.71 3.44 -9.31
CA GLN A 7 14.93 3.83 -8.60
C GLN A 7 14.68 5.00 -7.64
N THR A 8 14.00 6.06 -8.10
CA THR A 8 13.63 7.21 -7.27
C THR A 8 12.75 6.79 -6.09
N TYR A 9 11.80 5.87 -6.31
CA TYR A 9 10.96 5.30 -5.26
C TYR A 9 11.79 4.59 -4.18
N THR A 10 12.71 3.70 -4.59
CA THR A 10 13.57 2.97 -3.64
C THR A 10 14.45 3.90 -2.82
N GLN A 11 15.01 4.95 -3.44
CA GLN A 11 15.81 5.95 -2.74
C GLN A 11 14.99 6.75 -1.73
N LYS A 12 13.80 7.22 -2.10
CA LYS A 12 12.91 7.98 -1.21
C LYS A 12 12.43 7.16 0.00
N LYS A 13 12.19 5.86 -0.18
CA LYS A 13 11.78 4.94 0.89
C LYS A 13 12.96 4.33 1.66
N ASN A 14 14.20 4.71 1.34
CA ASN A 14 15.43 4.19 1.94
C ASN A 14 15.58 2.65 1.84
N ILE A 15 15.19 2.10 0.67
CA ILE A 15 15.27 0.68 0.33
C ILE A 15 16.48 0.47 -0.59
N THR A 16 17.04 -0.74 -0.60
CA THR A 16 18.09 -1.15 -1.54
C THR A 16 17.70 -0.90 -2.99
N LEU A 17 18.69 -0.52 -3.82
CA LEU A 17 18.47 -0.26 -5.24
C LEU A 17 17.90 -1.49 -5.98
N PRO A 18 17.02 -1.28 -6.97
CA PRO A 18 16.37 -2.36 -7.70
C PRO A 18 17.38 -3.19 -8.50
N THR A 19 17.33 -4.51 -8.35
CA THR A 19 18.21 -5.44 -9.09
C THR A 19 17.43 -6.12 -10.21
N TYR A 20 17.92 -6.00 -11.45
CA TYR A 20 17.27 -6.56 -12.64
C TYR A 20 17.93 -7.85 -13.10
N TYR A 21 17.12 -8.79 -13.54
CA TYR A 21 17.55 -10.03 -14.18
C TYR A 21 16.78 -10.19 -15.48
N CYS A 22 17.46 -10.62 -16.54
CA CYS A 22 16.84 -10.86 -17.84
C CYS A 22 17.25 -12.21 -18.39
N GLU A 23 16.26 -12.95 -18.86
CA GLU A 23 16.42 -14.26 -19.48
C GLU A 23 16.10 -14.13 -20.97
N ARG A 24 17.04 -14.56 -21.81
CA ARG A 24 16.86 -14.68 -23.27
C ARG A 24 16.40 -16.10 -23.59
N ASN A 25 15.31 -16.19 -24.33
CA ASN A 25 14.72 -17.42 -24.82
C ASN A 25 14.59 -17.39 -26.35
N GLY A 26 14.56 -18.56 -26.98
CA GLY A 26 14.37 -18.70 -28.42
C GLY A 26 15.65 -18.50 -29.25
N PRO A 27 15.56 -18.72 -30.58
CA PRO A 27 16.71 -18.67 -31.46
C PRO A 27 17.19 -17.23 -31.68
N ILE A 28 18.42 -17.08 -32.17
CA ILE A 28 19.09 -15.76 -32.32
C ILE A 28 18.28 -14.81 -33.23
N HIS A 29 17.58 -15.35 -34.23
CA HIS A 29 16.75 -14.59 -35.17
C HIS A 29 15.31 -14.33 -34.67
N ALA A 30 14.90 -14.93 -33.55
CA ALA A 30 13.58 -14.73 -32.94
C ALA A 30 13.68 -14.74 -31.40
N SER A 31 14.67 -14.02 -30.88
CA SER A 31 14.95 -13.97 -29.46
C SER A 31 13.85 -13.24 -28.71
N ARG A 32 13.37 -13.86 -27.64
CA ARG A 32 12.38 -13.32 -26.71
C ARG A 32 13.04 -13.12 -25.35
N PHE A 33 12.74 -12.01 -24.71
CA PHE A 33 13.33 -11.61 -23.45
C PHE A 33 12.24 -11.52 -22.41
N LYS A 34 12.49 -12.12 -21.24
CA LYS A 34 11.66 -11.93 -20.06
C LYS A 34 12.56 -11.37 -18.96
N ALA A 35 12.07 -10.39 -18.23
CA ALA A 35 12.85 -9.80 -17.15
C ALA A 35 12.06 -9.81 -15.85
N ARG A 36 12.82 -9.80 -14.76
CA ARG A 36 12.33 -9.65 -13.40
C ARG A 36 13.16 -8.61 -12.66
N VAL A 37 12.55 -7.94 -11.70
CA VAL A 37 13.20 -6.96 -10.85
C VAL A 37 12.95 -7.29 -9.39
N VAL A 38 14.00 -7.20 -8.57
CA VAL A 38 13.94 -7.41 -7.13
C VAL A 38 13.97 -6.05 -6.43
N VAL A 39 12.97 -5.78 -5.60
CA VAL A 39 12.83 -4.56 -4.80
C VAL A 39 12.34 -4.94 -3.41
N ASP A 40 13.08 -4.54 -2.37
CA ASP A 40 12.73 -4.83 -0.97
C ASP A 40 12.55 -6.33 -0.68
N GLY A 41 13.39 -7.17 -1.28
CA GLY A 41 13.26 -8.64 -1.21
C GLY A 41 12.08 -9.24 -1.98
N LYS A 42 11.18 -8.43 -2.56
CA LYS A 42 10.09 -8.88 -3.43
C LYS A 42 10.56 -8.94 -4.88
N THR A 43 10.21 -10.02 -5.58
CA THR A 43 10.51 -10.19 -7.00
C THR A 43 9.27 -9.92 -7.83
N PHE A 44 9.41 -9.06 -8.84
CA PHE A 44 8.35 -8.71 -9.78
C PHE A 44 8.77 -9.11 -11.18
N GLU A 45 7.95 -9.93 -11.84
CA GLU A 45 8.24 -10.46 -13.16
C GLU A 45 7.39 -9.77 -14.24
N ALA A 46 7.98 -9.53 -15.40
CA ALA A 46 7.24 -9.08 -16.58
C ALA A 46 6.22 -10.15 -17.02
N THR A 47 4.99 -9.74 -17.29
CA THR A 47 3.90 -10.64 -17.71
C THR A 47 4.09 -11.18 -19.12
N GLU A 48 4.78 -10.42 -19.98
CA GLU A 48 4.93 -10.73 -21.39
C GLU A 48 6.40 -10.86 -21.77
N TYR A 49 6.66 -11.66 -22.80
CA TYR A 49 7.96 -11.71 -23.46
C TYR A 49 8.08 -10.53 -24.42
N CYS A 50 9.23 -9.85 -24.39
CA CYS A 50 9.53 -8.73 -25.27
C CYS A 50 10.62 -9.10 -26.29
N ASN A 51 10.79 -8.30 -27.33
CA ASN A 51 11.80 -8.53 -28.37
C ASN A 51 13.15 -7.89 -28.04
N SER A 52 13.24 -7.16 -26.92
CA SER A 52 14.48 -6.55 -26.43
C SER A 52 14.61 -6.62 -24.91
N ILE A 53 15.86 -6.65 -24.44
CA ILE A 53 16.20 -6.60 -23.00
C ILE A 53 15.63 -5.34 -22.35
N LYS A 54 15.77 -4.19 -23.03
CA LYS A 54 15.33 -2.89 -22.50
C LYS A 54 13.82 -2.86 -22.26
N GLU A 55 13.03 -3.41 -23.19
CA GLU A 55 11.57 -3.50 -23.03
C GLU A 55 11.19 -4.46 -21.91
N ALA A 56 11.84 -5.63 -21.83
CA ALA A 56 11.56 -6.60 -20.77
C ALA A 56 11.83 -6.00 -19.38
N GLU A 57 12.98 -5.33 -19.20
CA GLU A 57 13.30 -4.64 -17.94
C GLU A 57 12.32 -3.51 -17.62
N HIS A 58 11.88 -2.78 -18.64
CA HIS A 58 10.88 -1.72 -18.48
C HIS A 58 9.52 -2.28 -18.06
N ALA A 59 9.11 -3.41 -18.64
CA ALA A 59 7.89 -4.11 -18.26
C ALA A 59 7.96 -4.62 -16.81
N ALA A 60 9.08 -5.22 -16.40
CA ALA A 60 9.29 -5.63 -15.01
C ALA A 60 9.21 -4.43 -14.04
N ALA A 61 9.85 -3.31 -14.39
CA ALA A 61 9.78 -2.08 -13.58
C ALA A 61 8.35 -1.53 -13.47
N LYS A 62 7.56 -1.60 -14.55
CA LYS A 62 6.15 -1.19 -14.57
C LYS A 62 5.29 -2.04 -13.65
N VAL A 63 5.48 -3.37 -13.68
CA VAL A 63 4.78 -4.30 -12.78
C VAL A 63 5.14 -4.00 -11.33
N ALA A 64 6.43 -3.85 -11.02
CA ALA A 64 6.89 -3.48 -9.68
C ALA A 64 6.27 -2.18 -9.17
N LEU A 65 6.31 -1.10 -9.96
CA LEU A 65 5.72 0.19 -9.58
C LEU A 65 4.22 0.08 -9.33
N LYS A 66 3.48 -0.65 -10.16
CA LYS A 66 2.03 -0.82 -9.97
C LYS A 66 1.74 -1.57 -8.67
N SER A 67 2.46 -2.65 -8.39
CA SER A 67 2.30 -3.41 -7.15
C SER A 67 2.71 -2.62 -5.91
N LEU A 68 3.82 -1.88 -5.98
CA LEU A 68 4.31 -1.03 -4.89
C LEU A 68 3.40 0.19 -4.65
N ALA A 69 2.81 0.76 -5.70
CA ALA A 69 1.81 1.81 -5.58
C ALA A 69 0.53 1.31 -4.90
N LEU A 70 0.06 0.10 -5.23
CA LEU A 70 -1.07 -0.52 -4.53
C LEU A 70 -0.78 -0.78 -3.05
N ASP A 71 0.45 -1.16 -2.71
CA ASP A 71 0.88 -1.27 -1.31
C ASP A 71 1.01 0.10 -0.63
N GLY A 72 1.41 1.14 -1.37
CA GLY A 72 1.49 2.53 -0.89
C GLY A 72 0.13 3.22 -0.71
N ILE A 73 -0.88 2.90 -1.53
CA ILE A 73 -2.26 3.39 -1.35
C ILE A 73 -2.82 2.92 0.00
N LYS A 74 -2.44 1.72 0.46
CA LYS A 74 -2.79 1.26 1.82
C LYS A 74 -2.16 2.13 2.91
N GLU A 75 -1.08 2.87 2.64
CA GLU A 75 -0.36 3.74 3.58
C GLU A 75 -0.81 5.22 3.55
N ASP A 76 -1.17 5.74 2.37
CA ASP A 76 -1.62 7.13 2.20
C ASP A 76 -3.13 7.34 2.43
N ASP A 77 -3.96 6.29 2.30
CA ASP A 77 -5.38 6.32 2.71
C ASP A 77 -5.57 6.43 4.24
N LEU A 78 -4.50 6.30 5.04
CA LEU A 78 -4.56 6.38 6.51
C LEU A 78 -5.08 7.71 7.06
N GLY A 79 -4.96 8.79 6.30
CA GLY A 79 -5.47 10.11 6.69
C GLY A 79 -6.89 10.42 6.18
N LEU A 80 -7.32 9.78 5.09
CA LEU A 80 -8.56 10.15 4.40
C LEU A 80 -9.80 9.86 5.25
N TYR A 81 -9.90 8.64 5.81
CA TYR A 81 -11.10 8.24 6.53
C TYR A 81 -11.33 9.04 7.83
N LYS A 82 -10.26 9.49 8.50
CA LYS A 82 -10.40 10.34 9.68
C LYS A 82 -11.03 11.69 9.34
N ASN A 83 -10.52 12.34 8.29
CA ASN A 83 -11.08 13.60 7.80
C ASN A 83 -12.52 13.40 7.32
N LEU A 84 -12.80 12.33 6.56
CA LEU A 84 -14.14 12.04 6.07
C LEU A 84 -15.16 11.84 7.20
N VAL A 85 -14.81 11.09 8.25
CA VAL A 85 -15.70 10.91 9.42
C VAL A 85 -15.89 12.22 10.17
N GLN A 86 -14.85 13.05 10.29
CA GLN A 86 -14.95 14.36 10.92
C GLN A 86 -15.84 15.32 10.12
N GLU A 87 -15.68 15.39 8.80
CA GLU A 87 -16.52 16.19 7.91
C GLU A 87 -17.98 15.75 7.95
N LEU A 88 -18.24 14.44 7.96
CA LEU A 88 -19.61 13.90 8.13
C LEU A 88 -20.19 14.31 9.48
N ALA A 89 -19.44 14.12 10.57
CA ALA A 89 -19.89 14.50 11.91
C ALA A 89 -20.25 15.99 11.99
N GLN A 90 -19.42 16.87 11.41
CA GLN A 90 -19.69 18.30 11.36
C GLN A 90 -20.93 18.63 10.51
N LYS A 91 -21.08 17.98 9.36
CA LYS A 91 -22.23 18.19 8.46
C LYS A 91 -23.56 17.79 9.11
N GLU A 92 -23.58 16.70 9.86
CA GLU A 92 -24.75 16.18 10.57
C GLU A 92 -24.96 16.86 11.95
N GLY A 93 -24.07 17.76 12.36
CA GLY A 93 -24.16 18.47 13.64
C GLY A 93 -23.79 17.61 14.86
N PHE A 94 -23.06 16.51 14.66
CA PHE A 94 -22.55 15.66 15.72
C PHE A 94 -21.30 16.25 16.39
N ASN A 95 -21.02 15.76 17.60
CA ASN A 95 -19.74 16.02 18.26
C ASN A 95 -18.57 15.43 17.47
N LEU A 96 -17.38 16.00 17.67
CA LEU A 96 -16.16 15.51 17.04
C LEU A 96 -15.92 14.01 17.36
N PRO A 97 -15.47 13.21 16.38
CA PRO A 97 -15.22 11.79 16.60
C PRO A 97 -14.16 11.54 17.69
N GLU A 98 -14.46 10.64 18.62
CA GLU A 98 -13.55 10.27 19.70
C GLU A 98 -12.88 8.92 19.41
N TYR A 99 -11.55 8.90 19.32
CA TYR A 99 -10.78 7.69 19.05
C TYR A 99 -10.19 7.13 20.34
N ASN A 100 -10.37 5.82 20.54
CA ASN A 100 -9.69 5.08 21.61
C ASN A 100 -8.89 3.95 20.98
N THR A 101 -7.60 3.85 21.31
CA THR A 101 -6.74 2.76 20.84
C THR A 101 -6.22 1.96 22.02
N SER A 102 -6.51 0.67 22.01
CA SER A 102 -5.93 -0.32 22.91
C SER A 102 -4.76 -1.02 22.23
N THR A 103 -3.70 -1.29 23.00
CA THR A 103 -2.54 -2.05 22.53
C THR A 103 -2.44 -3.32 23.35
N THR A 104 -2.32 -4.44 22.67
CA THR A 104 -2.20 -5.79 23.26
C THR A 104 -1.02 -6.52 22.61
N GLY A 105 -0.65 -7.69 23.12
CA GLY A 105 0.42 -8.50 22.54
C GLY A 105 1.80 -8.30 23.17
N LYS A 106 2.80 -8.99 22.62
CA LYS A 106 4.17 -8.97 23.15
C LYS A 106 4.88 -7.68 22.75
N SER A 107 5.86 -7.25 23.54
CA SER A 107 6.64 -6.03 23.24
C SER A 107 7.28 -6.02 21.84
N HIS A 108 7.69 -7.18 21.31
CA HIS A 108 8.26 -7.33 19.96
C HIS A 108 7.22 -7.56 18.85
N MET A 109 5.95 -7.79 19.20
CA MET A 109 4.83 -7.96 18.26
C MET A 109 3.55 -7.35 18.85
N PRO A 110 3.47 -6.01 18.94
CA PRO A 110 2.28 -5.35 19.43
C PRO A 110 1.13 -5.45 18.42
N VAL A 111 -0.08 -5.59 18.95
CA VAL A 111 -1.35 -5.60 18.21
C VAL A 111 -2.19 -4.43 18.71
N PHE A 112 -2.60 -3.57 17.79
CA PHE A 112 -3.38 -2.37 18.07
C PHE A 112 -4.82 -2.58 17.61
N VAL A 113 -5.78 -2.20 18.46
CA VAL A 113 -7.21 -2.17 18.13
C VAL A 113 -7.73 -0.78 18.48
N SER A 114 -8.38 -0.14 17.52
CA SER A 114 -8.98 1.17 17.75
C SER A 114 -10.50 1.10 17.59
N THR A 115 -11.17 1.94 18.36
CA THR A 115 -12.57 2.26 18.21
C THR A 115 -12.73 3.75 17.92
N VAL A 116 -13.81 4.11 17.24
CA VAL A 116 -14.21 5.51 17.05
C VAL A 116 -15.66 5.69 17.49
N LYS A 117 -15.92 6.73 18.27
CA LYS A 117 -17.26 7.10 18.71
C LYS A 117 -17.78 8.27 17.88
N VAL A 118 -18.90 8.08 17.18
CA VAL A 118 -19.58 9.13 16.39
C VAL A 118 -21.06 9.06 16.72
N ASN A 119 -21.68 10.21 17.04
CA ASN A 119 -23.09 10.29 17.41
C ASN A 119 -23.52 9.35 18.56
N GLY A 120 -22.62 9.08 19.52
CA GLY A 120 -22.90 8.14 20.62
C GLY A 120 -22.70 6.66 20.27
N GLU A 121 -22.61 6.32 18.99
CA GLU A 121 -22.32 4.96 18.52
C GLU A 121 -20.81 4.70 18.49
N ILE A 122 -20.41 3.45 18.75
CA ILE A 122 -19.01 3.04 18.79
C ILE A 122 -18.76 2.02 17.67
N TYR A 123 -17.80 2.35 16.79
CA TYR A 123 -17.39 1.49 15.69
C TYR A 123 -16.03 0.87 15.98
N HIS A 124 -15.93 -0.44 15.74
CA HIS A 124 -14.73 -1.22 16.03
C HIS A 124 -13.91 -1.47 14.76
N GLY A 125 -12.65 -1.03 14.76
CA GLY A 125 -11.72 -1.30 13.68
C GLY A 125 -11.04 -2.67 13.82
N PRO A 126 -10.53 -3.25 12.71
CA PRO A 126 -9.77 -4.48 12.73
C PRO A 126 -8.42 -4.33 13.47
N GLN A 127 -7.90 -5.46 13.98
CA GLN A 127 -6.57 -5.55 14.56
C GLN A 127 -5.48 -5.14 13.56
N SER A 128 -4.52 -4.33 14.02
CA SER A 128 -3.45 -3.78 13.19
C SER A 128 -2.09 -3.82 13.87
N LYS A 129 -1.01 -3.72 13.09
CA LYS A 129 0.37 -3.74 13.60
C LYS A 129 0.86 -2.38 14.10
N THR A 130 0.10 -1.31 13.83
CA THR A 130 0.43 0.05 14.24
C THR A 130 -0.81 0.79 14.72
N LYS A 131 -0.64 1.75 15.64
CA LYS A 131 -1.72 2.64 16.10
C LYS A 131 -2.40 3.38 14.95
N LYS A 132 -1.60 3.91 14.02
CA LYS A 132 -2.09 4.63 12.83
C LYS A 132 -3.08 3.77 12.02
N GLN A 133 -2.71 2.51 11.73
CA GLN A 133 -3.55 1.57 10.97
C GLN A 133 -4.82 1.18 11.73
N ALA A 134 -4.74 0.99 13.05
CA ALA A 134 -5.90 0.67 13.86
C ALA A 134 -6.93 1.80 13.84
N GLU A 135 -6.49 3.05 14.03
CA GLU A 135 -7.36 4.24 14.01
C GLU A 135 -7.98 4.47 12.62
N MET A 136 -7.22 4.29 11.53
CA MET A 136 -7.79 4.32 10.17
C MET A 136 -8.85 3.24 9.99
N GLY A 137 -8.57 2.01 10.43
CA GLY A 137 -9.50 0.90 10.33
C GLY A 137 -10.83 1.20 11.01
N ALA A 138 -10.79 1.78 12.21
CA ALA A 138 -11.99 2.24 12.92
C ALA A 138 -12.74 3.34 12.15
N ALA A 139 -12.01 4.36 11.65
CA ALA A 139 -12.60 5.45 10.87
C ALA A 139 -13.27 4.95 9.59
N LYS A 140 -12.67 3.97 8.90
CA LYS A 140 -13.23 3.36 7.69
C LYS A 140 -14.53 2.62 7.97
N VAL A 141 -14.58 1.84 9.05
CA VAL A 141 -15.81 1.14 9.47
C VAL A 141 -16.91 2.16 9.77
N ALA A 142 -16.61 3.19 10.58
CA ALA A 142 -17.58 4.24 10.91
C ALA A 142 -18.09 4.98 9.67
N TYR A 143 -17.19 5.39 8.77
CA TYR A 143 -17.56 6.11 7.54
C TYR A 143 -18.52 5.29 6.68
N ASN A 144 -18.23 4.00 6.50
CA ASN A 144 -19.08 3.12 5.72
C ASN A 144 -20.45 2.92 6.38
N CYS A 145 -20.51 2.74 7.70
CA CYS A 145 -21.77 2.60 8.43
C CYS A 145 -22.61 3.88 8.43
N LEU A 146 -22.00 5.06 8.50
CA LEU A 146 -22.70 6.36 8.48
C LEU A 146 -23.20 6.75 7.07
N LYS A 147 -22.68 6.11 6.03
CA LYS A 147 -23.04 6.35 4.63
C LYS A 147 -24.11 5.40 4.09
N GLU A 148 -24.38 4.32 4.82
CA GLU A 148 -25.42 3.33 4.51
C GLU A 148 -26.77 3.80 5.07
#